data_AF-A0A842Y9V6-F1
#
_entry.id   AF-A0A842Y9V6-F1
#
_cell.length_a   1.000
_cell.length_b   1.000
_cell.length_c   1.000
_cell.angle_alpha   90.00
_cell.angle_beta   90.00
_cell.angle_gamma   90.00
#
_symmetry.space_group_name_H-M   'P 1'
#
loop_
_entity.id
_entity.type
_entity.pdbx_description
1 polymer ?
#
loop_
_entity_poly.entity_id
_entity_poly.type
_entity_poly.pdbx_seq_one_letter_code
_entity_poly.pdbx_strand_id
1 'polypeptide(L)'
;MNNNNEAVRYAIKDEKGNYLPPFPVDPIALTEETRKFVCKTSDGVPLRKYTRFYAVGVYGGIATAYSVGCNYRCTFCWVDWSRDWPEKYG
;
A
#
# COMPACT_ATOMS: atom_id res chain seq x y z
N MET A 1 -0.90 25.62 -13.52
CA MET A 1 -1.80 24.48 -13.23
C MET A 1 -0.91 23.25 -13.16
N ASN A 2 -0.37 22.94 -11.98
CA ASN A 2 0.45 21.74 -11.81
C ASN A 2 -0.51 20.59 -11.55
N ASN A 3 -0.48 19.59 -12.44
CA ASN A 3 -1.25 18.35 -12.34
C ASN A 3 -0.74 17.53 -11.14
N ASN A 4 -1.02 18.00 -9.92
CA ASN A 4 -0.67 17.37 -8.65
C ASN A 4 -1.54 16.13 -8.34
N ASN A 5 -2.05 15.45 -9.38
CA ASN A 5 -3.01 14.35 -9.25
C ASN A 5 -2.42 13.00 -9.69
N GLU A 6 -1.09 12.89 -9.78
CA GLU A 6 -0.46 11.57 -9.77
C GLU A 6 -0.49 11.07 -8.32
N ALA A 7 -1.45 10.18 -8.05
CA ALA A 7 -1.57 9.48 -6.78
C ALA A 7 -0.18 8.99 -6.35
N VAL A 8 0.29 9.46 -5.19
CA VAL A 8 1.63 9.19 -4.67
C VAL A 8 1.89 7.67 -4.57
N ARG A 9 2.44 7.10 -5.65
CA ARG A 9 2.85 5.71 -5.89
C ARG A 9 4.30 5.78 -6.38
N TYR A 10 5.17 4.92 -5.89
CA TYR A 10 6.48 5.41 -5.41
C TYR A 10 7.58 5.72 -6.43
N ALA A 11 8.40 6.68 -6.00
CA ALA A 11 9.50 7.32 -6.69
C ALA A 11 9.10 8.01 -7.99
N ILE A 12 8.69 9.28 -7.84
CA ILE A 12 8.54 10.18 -8.99
C ILE A 12 9.88 10.15 -9.71
N LYS A 13 9.86 9.83 -11.00
CA LYS A 13 11.05 10.01 -11.81
C LYS A 13 11.18 11.50 -12.08
N ASP A 14 12.33 12.06 -11.77
CA ASP A 14 12.65 13.38 -12.30
C ASP A 14 12.67 13.32 -13.85
N GLU A 15 12.79 14.47 -14.49
CA GLU A 15 12.89 14.55 -15.96
C GLU A 15 14.07 13.73 -16.54
N LYS A 16 15.02 13.32 -15.69
CA LYS A 16 16.21 12.53 -16.02
C LYS A 16 16.03 11.04 -15.72
N GLY A 17 14.87 10.60 -15.23
CA GLY A 17 14.56 9.21 -14.92
C GLY A 17 15.01 8.73 -13.54
N ASN A 18 15.55 9.61 -12.69
CA ASN A 18 15.99 9.27 -11.34
C ASN A 18 14.82 9.18 -10.37
N TYR A 19 14.86 8.17 -9.50
CA TYR A 19 13.87 7.98 -8.46
C TYR A 19 14.01 9.04 -7.35
N LEU A 20 13.00 9.92 -7.22
CA LEU A 20 12.93 10.88 -6.13
C LEU A 20 12.34 10.23 -4.88
N PRO A 21 12.93 10.48 -3.69
CA PRO A 21 12.30 10.10 -2.45
C PRO A 21 10.94 10.81 -2.37
N PRO A 22 9.95 10.13 -1.84
CA PRO A 22 8.54 10.42 -2.07
C PRO A 22 7.95 11.51 -1.16
N PHE A 23 8.80 12.33 -0.55
CA PHE A 23 8.42 13.21 0.53
C PHE A 23 8.13 14.61 -0.01
N PRO A 24 7.10 15.30 0.51
CA PRO A 24 6.21 14.89 1.61
C PRO A 24 5.03 14.00 1.17
N VAL A 25 4.61 13.07 2.04
CA VAL A 25 3.40 12.25 1.85
C VAL A 25 2.30 12.77 2.77
N ASP A 26 1.08 12.96 2.25
CA ASP A 26 -0.11 13.11 3.07
C ASP A 26 -0.69 11.72 3.39
N PRO A 27 -0.55 11.22 4.63
CA PRO A 27 -1.03 9.90 5.00
C PRO A 27 -2.56 9.80 4.97
N ILE A 28 -3.30 10.89 5.16
CA ILE A 28 -4.77 10.88 5.14
C ILE A 28 -5.24 10.70 3.71
N ALA A 29 -4.79 11.56 2.79
CA ALA A 29 -5.12 11.46 1.37
C ALA A 29 -4.75 10.07 0.81
N LEU A 30 -3.57 9.57 1.17
CA LEU A 30 -3.12 8.26 0.73
C LEU A 30 -3.96 7.10 1.32
N THR A 31 -4.43 7.24 2.56
CA THR A 31 -5.35 6.25 3.16
C THR A 31 -6.65 6.20 2.36
N GLU A 32 -7.24 7.35 2.04
CA GLU A 32 -8.49 7.43 1.26
C GLU A 32 -8.33 6.79 -0.12
N GLU A 33 -7.24 7.07 -0.84
CA GLU A 33 -6.97 6.45 -2.15
C GLU A 33 -6.72 4.95 -2.04
N THR A 34 -5.91 4.52 -1.07
CA THR A 34 -5.59 3.09 -0.89
C THR A 34 -6.84 2.29 -0.54
N ARG A 35 -7.73 2.84 0.31
CA ARG A 35 -8.96 2.18 0.76
C ARG A 35 -9.85 1.74 -0.40
N LYS A 36 -9.91 2.51 -1.48
CA LYS A 36 -10.69 2.19 -2.69
C LYS A 36 -10.30 0.86 -3.32
N PHE A 37 -9.05 0.43 -3.17
CA PHE A 37 -8.53 -0.81 -3.76
C PHE A 37 -8.47 -1.97 -2.77
N VAL A 38 -8.23 -1.67 -1.49
CA VAL A 38 -7.95 -2.71 -0.49
C VAL A 38 -9.14 -3.02 0.41
N CYS A 39 -10.18 -2.19 0.42
CA CYS A 39 -11.38 -2.41 1.21
C CYS A 39 -12.62 -2.47 0.31
N LYS A 40 -13.54 -3.36 0.64
CA LYS A 40 -14.88 -3.40 0.05
C LYS A 40 -15.89 -3.87 1.09
N THR A 41 -17.17 -3.60 0.88
CA THR A 41 -18.24 -4.18 1.69
C THR A 41 -19.01 -5.20 0.86
N SER A 42 -19.24 -6.39 1.39
CA SER A 42 -20.10 -7.42 0.79
C SER A 42 -21.10 -7.85 1.84
N ASP A 43 -22.40 -7.82 1.53
CA ASP A 43 -23.47 -8.30 2.43
C ASP A 43 -23.43 -7.64 3.83
N GLY A 44 -23.11 -6.35 3.88
CA GLY A 44 -22.94 -5.60 5.13
C GLY A 44 -21.64 -5.88 5.88
N VAL A 45 -20.78 -6.78 5.39
CA VAL A 45 -19.50 -7.15 6.00
C VAL A 45 -18.34 -6.39 5.35
N PRO A 46 -17.51 -5.68 6.12
CA PRO A 46 -16.29 -5.06 5.61
C PRO A 46 -15.22 -6.12 5.35
N LEU A 47 -14.66 -6.09 4.15
CA LEU A 47 -13.62 -7.00 3.68
C LEU A 47 -12.36 -6.21 3.36
N ARG A 48 -11.20 -6.84 3.61
CA ARG A 48 -9.87 -6.32 3.28
C ARG A 48 -9.11 -7.28 2.38
N LYS A 49 -8.29 -6.73 1.49
CA LYS A 49 -7.43 -7.47 0.56
C LYS A 49 -6.12 -7.90 1.24
N TYR A 50 -5.72 -9.15 1.02
CA TYR A 50 -4.51 -9.76 1.60
C TYR A 50 -3.79 -10.62 0.56
N THR A 51 -2.45 -10.58 0.53
CA THR A 51 -1.65 -11.38 -0.42
C THR A 51 -1.50 -12.84 0.01
N ARG A 52 -1.51 -13.11 1.33
CA ARG A 52 -1.28 -14.45 1.87
C ARG A 52 -1.82 -14.60 3.29
N PHE A 53 -2.22 -15.83 3.60
CA PHE A 53 -2.49 -16.30 4.96
C PHE A 53 -1.62 -17.53 5.24
N TYR A 54 -0.93 -17.54 6.38
CA TYR A 54 -0.13 -18.69 6.80
C TYR A 54 0.18 -18.65 8.29
N ALA A 55 0.45 -19.80 8.88
CA ALA A 55 0.94 -19.91 10.25
C ALA A 55 2.47 -19.89 10.27
N VAL A 56 3.05 -19.28 11.30
CA VAL A 56 4.49 -19.29 11.55
C VAL A 56 4.77 -19.66 13.01
N GLY A 57 5.84 -20.42 13.23
CA GLY A 57 6.25 -20.90 14.55
C GLY A 57 6.92 -19.83 15.44
N VAL A 58 6.97 -18.57 15.01
CA VAL A 58 7.47 -17.47 15.84
C VAL A 58 6.41 -17.07 16.88
N TYR A 59 6.86 -16.50 18.00
CA TYR A 59 6.00 -16.01 19.08
C TYR A 59 5.04 -17.07 19.66
N GLY A 60 5.46 -18.34 19.71
CA GLY A 60 4.61 -19.43 20.21
C GLY A 60 3.53 -19.90 19.23
N GLY A 61 3.61 -19.45 17.96
CA GLY A 61 2.65 -19.79 16.92
C GLY A 61 1.67 -18.65 16.67
N ILE A 62 1.74 -18.03 15.48
CA ILE A 62 0.81 -16.97 15.06
C ILE A 62 0.20 -17.28 13.70
N ALA A 63 -1.04 -16.81 13.52
CA ALA A 63 -1.68 -16.73 12.22
C ALA A 63 -1.38 -15.36 11.59
N THR A 64 -0.79 -15.38 10.40
CA THR A 64 -0.34 -14.19 9.68
C THR A 64 -1.26 -13.91 8.51
N ALA A 65 -1.65 -12.64 8.34
CA ALA A 65 -2.39 -12.14 7.18
C ALA A 65 -1.66 -10.92 6.60
N TYR A 66 -1.06 -11.08 5.42
CA TYR A 66 -0.28 -10.01 4.78
C TYR A 66 -1.18 -9.01 4.07
N SER A 67 -1.37 -7.85 4.68
CA SER A 67 -2.26 -6.81 4.19
C SER A 67 -1.72 -6.17 2.92
N VAL A 68 -2.60 -5.96 1.94
CA VAL A 68 -2.30 -5.15 0.75
C VAL A 68 -2.49 -3.67 1.08
N GLY A 69 -1.63 -2.81 0.52
CA GLY A 69 -1.67 -1.35 0.68
C GLY A 69 -1.17 -0.83 2.03
N CYS A 70 -0.56 0.35 1.99
CA CYS A 70 -0.10 1.09 3.17
C CYS A 70 -0.38 2.59 2.99
N ASN A 71 -0.65 3.30 4.08
CA ASN A 71 -0.71 4.77 4.10
C ASN A 71 0.62 5.41 4.50
N TYR A 72 1.59 4.58 4.86
CA TYR A 72 2.99 4.93 5.01
C TYR A 72 3.80 4.40 3.87
N ARG A 73 5.02 4.91 3.83
CA ARG A 73 5.89 4.72 2.71
C ARG A 73 7.34 4.87 3.09
N CYS A 74 7.70 4.02 4.02
CA CYS A 74 9.03 3.92 4.55
C CYS A 74 10.00 3.55 3.42
N THR A 75 11.13 4.24 3.36
CA THR A 75 12.25 3.92 2.47
C THR A 75 12.84 2.53 2.77
N PHE A 76 12.67 2.06 4.00
CA PHE A 76 13.14 0.77 4.52
C PHE A 76 12.07 -0.32 4.53
N CYS A 77 10.95 -0.13 3.83
CA CYS A 77 9.87 -1.12 3.86
C CYS A 77 10.29 -2.43 3.19
N TRP A 78 9.83 -3.54 3.75
CA TRP A 78 10.08 -4.89 3.24
C TRP A 78 8.85 -5.53 2.58
N VAL A 79 7.74 -4.81 2.51
CA VAL A 79 6.55 -5.25 1.78
C VAL A 79 6.81 -5.10 0.27
N ASP A 80 6.33 -6.06 -0.50
CA ASP A 80 6.47 -6.09 -1.96
C ASP A 80 5.61 -5.04 -2.71
N TRP A 81 5.44 -5.25 -4.02
CA TRP A 81 4.65 -4.40 -4.92
C TRP A 81 3.19 -4.17 -4.48
N SER A 82 2.62 -5.04 -3.64
CA SER A 82 1.28 -4.88 -3.07
C SER A 82 1.13 -3.66 -2.16
N ARG A 83 2.23 -3.10 -1.66
CA ARG A 83 2.22 -1.85 -0.90
C ARG A 83 1.83 -0.66 -1.79
N ASP A 84 2.46 -0.56 -2.96
CA ASP A 84 2.46 0.63 -3.81
C ASP A 84 1.47 0.54 -4.97
N TRP A 85 1.16 -0.68 -5.43
CA TRP A 85 0.20 -0.96 -6.50
C TRP A 85 -0.89 -1.94 -6.02
N PRO A 86 -1.67 -1.58 -4.97
CA PRO A 86 -2.71 -2.44 -4.40
C PRO A 86 -3.81 -2.84 -5.41
N GLU A 87 -3.99 -2.06 -6.46
CA GLU A 87 -4.92 -2.32 -7.57
C GLU A 87 -4.46 -3.45 -8.50
N LYS A 88 -3.15 -3.73 -8.56
CA LYS A 88 -2.56 -4.77 -9.43
C LYS A 88 -2.16 -6.03 -8.68
N TYR A 89 -1.68 -5.89 -7.44
CA TYR A 89 -1.09 -6.99 -6.68
C TYR A 89 -1.92 -7.37 -5.45
N GLY A 90 -1.82 -8.64 -5.08
CA GLY A 90 -2.52 -9.28 -3.97
C GLY A 90 -3.89 -9.81 -4.30
#